data_AF-A0AA96GNF5-F1
#
_entry.id   AF-A0AA96GNF5-F1
#
_cell.length_a   1.000
_cell.length_b   1.000
_cell.length_c   1.000
_cell.angle_alpha   90.00
_cell.angle_beta   90.00
_cell.angle_gamma   90.00
#
_symmetry.space_group_name_H-M   'P 1'
#
loop_
_entity.id
_entity.type
_entity.pdbx_description
1 polymer ?
#
loop_
_entity_poly.entity_id
_entity_poly.type
_entity_poly.pdbx_seq_one_letter_code
_entity_poly.pdbx_strand_id
1 'polypeptide(L)'
;MGTEITRYAIGDFGKLHKFTGKTVPAGTEALVEEDGTSLTAKGKTYTARFSDILPNVEIIRVQFDQYSSNHIGFAMEAHDRTLTKIPEMLESTKIISEKLRHDWMAQDKAYQDTEKAKKVVPAAAKVAAPAKEAIAAT
;
A
#
# COMPACT_ATOMS: atom_id res chain seq x y z
N MET A 1 33.34 13.22 35.80
CA MET A 1 32.03 12.93 35.17
C MET A 1 32.10 11.51 34.64
N GLY A 2 31.42 10.57 35.28
CA GLY A 2 31.40 9.18 34.79
C GLY A 2 30.65 9.16 33.47
N THR A 3 31.26 8.59 32.43
CA THR A 3 30.60 8.32 31.15
C THR A 3 29.35 7.50 31.42
N GLU A 4 28.18 7.99 31.01
CA GLU A 4 26.93 7.23 31.17
C GLU A 4 26.98 6.00 30.25
N ILE A 5 27.22 4.84 30.85
CA ILE A 5 27.27 3.57 30.13
C ILE A 5 25.84 3.14 29.81
N THR A 6 25.56 2.97 28.52
CA THR A 6 24.29 2.42 28.04
C THR A 6 24.23 0.93 28.32
N ARG A 7 23.16 0.48 28.96
CA ARG A 7 22.90 -0.92 29.28
C ARG A 7 21.52 -1.34 28.77
N TYR A 8 21.34 -2.66 28.65
CA TYR A 8 20.12 -3.24 28.13
C TYR A 8 19.56 -4.28 29.09
N ALA A 9 18.23 -4.29 29.21
CA ALA A 9 17.48 -5.26 30.00
C ALA A 9 16.32 -5.83 29.18
N ILE A 10 15.86 -7.01 29.56
CA ILE A 10 14.68 -7.65 28.98
C ILE A 10 13.54 -7.66 29.99
N GLY A 11 12.37 -7.17 29.57
CA GLY A 11 11.13 -7.22 30.34
C GLY A 11 10.24 -8.36 29.87
N ASP A 12 9.01 -8.35 30.35
CA ASP A 12 7.98 -9.31 29.96
C ASP A 12 7.77 -9.34 28.44
N PHE A 13 7.42 -10.53 27.94
CA PHE A 13 7.21 -10.82 26.51
C PHE A 13 8.41 -10.50 25.61
N GLY A 14 9.62 -10.39 26.18
CA GLY A 14 10.85 -10.19 25.41
C GLY A 14 11.10 -8.74 25.00
N LYS A 15 10.38 -7.77 25.58
CA LYS A 15 10.58 -6.35 25.30
C LYS A 15 11.96 -5.90 25.77
N LEU A 16 12.73 -5.28 24.88
CA LEU A 16 14.04 -4.73 25.22
C LEU A 16 13.91 -3.32 25.80
N HIS A 17 14.66 -3.05 26.86
CA HIS A 17 14.73 -1.76 27.53
C HIS A 17 16.16 -1.25 27.52
N LYS A 18 16.36 -0.03 27.00
CA LYS A 18 17.61 0.71 27.11
C LYS A 18 17.57 1.59 28.35
N PHE A 19 18.62 1.55 29.17
CA PHE A 19 18.73 2.36 30.38
C PHE A 19 20.18 2.83 30.62
N THR A 20 20.32 3.91 31.37
CA THR A 20 21.61 4.43 31.84
C THR A 20 21.65 4.37 33.36
N GLY A 21 22.79 3.97 33.93
CA GLY A 21 22.99 3.87 35.37
C GLY A 21 23.09 2.44 35.92
N LYS A 22 23.19 2.34 37.26
CA LYS A 22 23.42 1.06 37.96
C LYS A 22 22.15 0.26 38.19
N THR A 23 21.04 0.94 38.38
CA THR A 23 19.75 0.33 38.72
C THR A 23 19.06 -0.18 37.46
N VAL A 24 18.80 -1.48 37.43
CA VAL A 24 18.03 -2.13 36.36
C VAL A 24 16.55 -1.73 36.49
N PRO A 25 15.83 -1.43 35.39
CA PRO A 25 14.41 -1.09 35.45
C PRO A 25 13.58 -2.17 36.17
N ALA A 26 12.60 -1.75 36.98
CA ALA A 26 11.74 -2.68 37.72
C ALA A 26 10.99 -3.63 36.78
N GLY A 27 10.89 -4.91 37.16
CA GLY A 27 10.26 -5.94 36.33
C GLY A 27 11.07 -6.35 35.09
N THR A 28 12.35 -5.98 35.02
CA THR A 28 13.24 -6.36 33.92
C THR A 28 14.51 -7.04 34.43
N GLU A 29 15.19 -7.75 33.55
CA GLU A 29 16.39 -8.50 33.86
C GLU A 29 17.55 -8.00 33.01
N ALA A 30 18.69 -7.69 33.65
CA ALA A 30 19.85 -7.17 32.95
C ALA A 30 20.43 -8.18 31.96
N LEU A 31 20.66 -7.74 30.73
CA LEU A 31 21.37 -8.50 29.71
C LEU A 31 22.87 -8.13 29.64
N VAL A 32 23.22 -6.94 30.13
CA VAL A 32 24.59 -6.40 30.10
C VAL A 32 25.05 -6.06 31.51
N GLU A 33 26.30 -6.40 31.81
CA GLU A 33 26.96 -6.11 33.09
C GLU A 33 27.15 -4.60 33.30
N GLU A 34 27.63 -4.19 34.48
CA GLU A 34 27.83 -2.77 34.81
C GLU A 34 28.90 -2.08 33.92
N ASP A 35 29.79 -2.86 33.31
CA ASP A 35 30.83 -2.38 32.40
C ASP A 35 30.28 -1.94 31.03
N GLY A 36 29.05 -2.33 30.67
CA GLY A 36 28.42 -2.04 29.38
C GLY A 36 28.96 -2.82 28.19
N THR A 37 29.94 -3.69 28.40
CA THR A 37 30.64 -4.44 27.33
C THR A 37 30.53 -5.94 27.53
N SER A 38 30.29 -6.41 28.75
CA SER A 38 30.13 -7.82 29.07
C SER A 38 28.66 -8.21 29.15
N LEU A 39 28.37 -9.42 28.68
CA LEU A 39 27.03 -10.01 28.79
C LEU A 39 26.85 -10.74 30.12
N THR A 40 25.69 -10.55 30.73
CA THR A 40 25.23 -11.41 31.83
C THR A 40 24.95 -12.82 31.32
N ALA A 41 24.75 -13.79 32.22
CA ALA A 41 24.31 -15.14 31.83
C ALA A 41 23.03 -15.09 30.97
N LYS A 42 22.08 -14.23 31.33
CA LYS A 42 20.85 -14.00 30.54
C LYS A 42 21.14 -13.36 29.20
N GLY A 43 22.02 -12.36 29.14
CA GLY A 43 22.50 -11.76 27.90
C GLY A 43 23.11 -12.78 26.93
N LYS A 44 23.89 -13.74 27.43
CA LYS A 44 24.46 -14.83 26.61
C LYS A 44 23.37 -15.73 26.05
N THR A 45 22.41 -16.19 26.86
CA THR A 45 21.26 -16.97 26.36
C THR A 45 20.38 -16.19 25.40
N TYR A 46 20.22 -14.88 25.60
CA TYR A 46 19.43 -14.03 24.72
C TYR A 46 20.09 -13.93 23.34
N THR A 47 21.37 -13.54 23.30
CA THR A 47 22.14 -13.36 22.06
C THR A 47 22.35 -14.67 21.29
N ALA A 48 22.52 -15.79 21.98
CA ALA A 48 22.63 -17.12 21.36
C ALA A 48 21.39 -17.55 20.56
N ARG A 49 20.22 -16.92 20.77
CA ARG A 49 19.01 -17.18 19.96
C ARG A 49 19.07 -16.52 18.58
N PHE A 50 19.88 -15.48 18.41
CA PHE A 50 19.90 -14.62 17.23
C PHE A 50 21.15 -14.80 16.38
N SER A 51 22.18 -15.49 16.88
CA SER A 51 23.42 -15.72 16.14
C SER A 51 24.15 -16.97 16.61
N ASP A 52 24.72 -17.70 15.65
CA ASP A 52 25.68 -18.79 15.89
C ASP A 52 27.10 -18.27 16.21
N ILE A 53 27.31 -16.95 16.10
CA ILE A 53 28.57 -16.27 16.44
C ILE A 53 28.61 -16.00 17.95
N LEU A 54 29.82 -15.93 18.52
CA LEU A 54 30.07 -15.64 19.94
C LEU A 54 29.16 -14.50 20.47
N PRO A 55 28.41 -14.74 21.56
CA PRO A 55 27.57 -13.75 22.23
C PRO A 55 28.28 -12.40 22.43
N ASN A 56 27.71 -11.32 21.88
CA ASN A 56 28.19 -9.95 22.06
C ASN A 56 27.02 -8.97 22.34
N VAL A 57 27.29 -7.94 23.16
CA VAL A 57 26.39 -6.81 23.44
C VAL A 57 25.90 -6.11 22.17
N GLU A 58 26.71 -6.04 21.12
CA GLU A 58 26.30 -5.41 19.84
C GLU A 58 25.06 -6.08 19.22
N ILE A 59 24.86 -7.39 19.40
CA ILE A 59 23.64 -8.08 18.93
C ILE A 59 22.40 -7.48 19.62
N ILE A 60 22.47 -7.23 20.92
CA ILE A 60 21.37 -6.64 21.69
C ILE A 60 21.10 -5.21 21.22
N ARG A 61 22.15 -4.43 20.97
CA ARG A 61 22.04 -3.06 20.49
C ARG A 61 21.38 -3.01 19.11
N VAL A 62 21.85 -3.80 18.15
CA VAL A 62 21.26 -3.87 16.81
C VAL A 62 19.78 -4.27 16.90
N GLN A 63 19.46 -5.25 17.76
CA GLN A 63 18.08 -5.69 17.93
C GLN A 63 17.19 -4.61 18.55
N PHE A 64 17.70 -3.88 19.56
CA PHE A 64 17.01 -2.74 20.16
C PHE A 64 16.76 -1.65 19.14
N ASP A 65 17.78 -1.26 18.35
CA ASP A 65 17.68 -0.22 17.34
C ASP A 65 16.70 -0.62 16.23
N GLN A 66 16.68 -1.89 15.82
CA GLN A 66 15.72 -2.40 14.84
C GLN A 66 14.28 -2.26 15.35
N TYR A 67 13.98 -2.76 16.55
CA TYR A 67 12.62 -2.72 17.12
C TYR A 67 12.17 -1.34 17.58
N SER A 68 13.12 -0.46 17.91
CA SER A 68 12.85 0.92 18.31
C SER A 68 12.91 1.89 17.13
N SER A 69 13.16 1.40 15.91
CA SER A 69 13.26 2.26 14.74
C SER A 69 11.89 2.83 14.35
N ASN A 70 11.88 4.13 14.02
CA ASN A 70 10.68 4.80 13.48
C ASN A 70 10.17 4.15 12.19
N HIS A 71 11.03 3.43 11.46
CA HIS A 71 10.67 2.72 10.24
C HIS A 71 9.63 1.62 10.48
N ILE A 72 9.63 0.95 11.64
CA ILE A 72 8.58 -0.01 12.00
C ILE A 72 7.25 0.71 12.18
N GLY A 73 7.24 1.86 12.87
CA GLY A 73 6.04 2.68 13.01
C GLY A 73 5.46 3.12 11.66
N PHE A 74 6.33 3.59 10.75
CA PHE A 74 5.91 3.96 9.39
C PHE A 74 5.41 2.76 8.57
N ALA A 75 6.03 1.59 8.72
CA ALA A 75 5.57 0.38 8.03
C ALA A 75 4.19 -0.07 8.54
N MET A 76 3.93 0.02 9.84
CA MET A 76 2.62 -0.26 10.43
C MET A 76 1.56 0.73 9.93
N GLU A 77 1.85 2.03 9.93
CA GLU A 77 0.93 3.04 9.40
C GLU A 77 0.66 2.83 7.90
N ALA A 78 1.67 2.49 7.11
CA ALA A 78 1.52 2.21 5.69
C ALA A 78 0.67 0.96 5.45
N HIS A 79 0.86 -0.09 6.24
CA HIS A 79 0.04 -1.30 6.21
C HIS A 79 -1.43 -0.98 6.48
N ASP A 80 -1.72 -0.23 7.55
CA ASP A 80 -3.08 0.13 7.92
C ASP A 80 -3.77 1.01 6.86
N ARG A 81 -3.05 1.97 6.27
CA ARG A 81 -3.55 2.75 5.12
C ARG A 81 -3.81 1.88 3.89
N THR A 82 -3.02 0.83 3.69
CA THR A 82 -3.18 -0.08 2.55
C THR A 82 -4.42 -0.97 2.73
N LEU A 83 -4.68 -1.43 3.96
CA LEU A 83 -5.86 -2.23 4.29
C LEU A 83 -7.18 -1.50 4.01
N THR A 84 -7.21 -0.18 4.16
CA THR A 84 -8.41 0.62 3.86
C THR A 84 -8.50 1.01 2.38
N LYS A 85 -7.37 1.39 1.77
CA LYS A 85 -7.35 1.92 0.40
C LYS A 85 -7.58 0.87 -0.68
N ILE A 86 -7.15 -0.38 -0.48
CA ILE A 86 -7.37 -1.47 -1.45
C ILE A 86 -8.88 -1.72 -1.67
N PRO A 87 -9.70 -1.93 -0.64
CA PRO A 87 -11.15 -2.05 -0.80
C PRO A 87 -11.81 -0.85 -1.50
N GLU A 88 -11.42 0.38 -1.14
CA GLU A 88 -11.95 1.60 -1.77
C GLU A 88 -11.64 1.67 -3.27
N MET A 89 -10.41 1.31 -3.65
CA MET A 89 -9.99 1.25 -5.06
C MET A 89 -10.75 0.16 -5.83
N LEU A 90 -11.01 -0.99 -5.21
CA LEU A 90 -11.78 -2.07 -5.84
C LEU A 90 -13.23 -1.63 -6.07
N GLU A 91 -13.86 -0.98 -5.09
CA GLU A 91 -15.24 -0.53 -5.22
C GLU A 91 -15.39 0.58 -6.28
N SER A 92 -14.48 1.57 -6.28
CA SER A 92 -14.47 2.61 -7.31
C SER A 92 -14.24 2.03 -8.72
N THR A 93 -13.36 1.05 -8.85
CA THR A 93 -13.14 0.34 -10.14
C THR A 93 -14.42 -0.37 -10.59
N LYS A 94 -15.13 -1.05 -9.69
CA LYS A 94 -16.41 -1.69 -9.98
C LYS A 94 -17.44 -0.68 -10.48
N ILE A 95 -17.62 0.44 -9.77
CA ILE A 95 -18.55 1.52 -10.15
C ILE A 95 -18.24 2.06 -11.55
N ILE A 96 -16.97 2.33 -11.85
CA ILE A 96 -16.54 2.83 -13.16
C ILE A 96 -16.82 1.78 -14.24
N SER A 97 -16.54 0.51 -13.98
CA SER A 97 -16.79 -0.57 -14.94
C SER A 97 -18.27 -0.75 -15.28
N GLU A 98 -19.16 -0.63 -14.29
CA GLU A 98 -20.60 -0.68 -14.50
C GLU A 98 -21.08 0.51 -15.34
N LYS A 99 -20.59 1.72 -15.03
CA LYS A 99 -20.91 2.92 -15.82
C LYS A 99 -20.47 2.78 -17.27
N LEU A 100 -19.24 2.32 -17.51
CA LEU A 100 -18.72 2.11 -18.87
C LEU A 100 -19.55 1.08 -19.65
N ARG A 101 -20.02 0.02 -18.98
CA ARG A 101 -20.93 -0.97 -19.58
C ARG A 101 -22.26 -0.34 -20.02
N HIS A 102 -22.83 0.53 -19.18
CA HIS A 102 -24.07 1.25 -19.51
C HIS A 102 -23.88 2.22 -20.69
N ASP A 103 -22.78 2.98 -20.68
CA ASP A 103 -22.44 3.91 -21.77
C ASP A 103 -22.24 3.17 -23.09
N TRP A 104 -21.55 2.02 -23.07
CA TRP A 104 -21.36 1.18 -24.25
C TRP A 104 -22.69 0.64 -24.81
N MET A 105 -23.59 0.13 -23.95
CA MET A 105 -24.91 -0.35 -24.41
C MET A 105 -25.76 0.78 -25.00
N ALA A 106 -25.66 2.00 -24.47
CA ALA A 106 -26.35 3.16 -25.02
C ALA A 106 -25.79 3.55 -26.40
N GLN A 107 -24.46 3.53 -26.56
CA GLN A 107 -23.80 3.78 -27.85
C GLN A 107 -24.14 2.71 -28.88
N ASP A 108 -24.10 1.43 -28.51
CA ASP A 108 -24.45 0.32 -29.42
C ASP A 108 -25.90 0.43 -29.88
N LYS A 109 -26.85 0.71 -28.97
CA LYS A 109 -28.25 0.96 -29.33
C LYS A 109 -28.39 2.14 -30.31
N ALA A 110 -27.74 3.27 -30.02
CA ALA A 110 -27.78 4.43 -30.91
C ALA A 110 -27.20 4.09 -32.30
N TYR A 111 -26.10 3.35 -32.36
CA TYR A 111 -25.52 2.88 -33.61
C TYR A 111 -26.49 1.98 -34.39
N GLN A 112 -27.07 0.97 -33.75
CA GLN A 112 -28.06 0.09 -34.36
C GLN A 112 -29.29 0.85 -34.88
N ASP A 113 -29.77 1.84 -34.13
CA ASP A 113 -30.91 2.67 -34.54
C ASP A 113 -30.55 3.54 -35.76
N THR A 114 -29.32 4.09 -35.84
CA THR A 114 -28.84 4.80 -37.03
C THR A 114 -28.69 3.89 -38.26
N GLU A 115 -28.18 2.67 -38.08
CA GLU A 115 -28.03 1.70 -39.18
C GLU A 115 -29.37 1.21 -39.69
N LYS A 116 -30.36 1.00 -38.79
CA LYS A 116 -31.74 0.71 -39.19
C LYS A 116 -32.35 1.88 -39.96
N ALA A 117 -32.17 3.12 -39.51
CA ALA A 117 -32.67 4.31 -40.21
C ALA A 117 -32.06 4.45 -41.63
N LYS A 118 -30.77 4.14 -41.81
CA LYS A 118 -30.13 4.11 -43.14
C LYS A 118 -30.71 3.03 -44.07
N LYS A 119 -31.07 1.86 -43.54
CA LYS A 119 -31.66 0.76 -44.32
C LYS A 119 -33.12 0.99 -44.72
N VAL A 120 -33.84 1.89 -44.04
CA VAL A 120 -35.27 2.14 -44.27
C VAL A 120 -35.52 3.23 -45.31
N VAL A 121 -34.51 3.92 -45.85
CA VAL A 121 -34.70 4.82 -47.00
C VAL A 121 -34.84 3.99 -48.29
N PRO A 122 -36.05 3.79 -48.84
CA PRO A 122 -36.21 3.07 -50.10
C PRO A 122 -36.07 4.07 -51.25
N ALA A 123 -35.63 3.56 -52.40
CA ALA A 123 -35.50 4.29 -53.65
C ALA A 123 -36.76 5.08 -54.04
N ALA A 124 -36.76 6.40 -53.82
CA ALA A 124 -37.74 7.31 -54.41
C ALA A 124 -37.08 8.66 -54.74
N ALA A 125 -36.09 8.62 -55.64
CA ALA A 125 -35.62 9.81 -56.33
C ALA A 125 -35.23 9.42 -57.77
N LYS A 126 -36.22 9.03 -58.57
CA LYS A 126 -36.09 9.01 -60.02
C LYS A 126 -37.32 9.67 -60.63
N VAL A 127 -37.06 10.55 -61.60
CA VAL A 127 -38.00 11.32 -62.45
C VAL A 127 -38.52 12.59 -61.75
N ALA A 128 -38.23 13.81 -62.23
CA ALA A 128 -38.44 14.29 -63.59
C ALA A 128 -37.34 15.22 -64.13
N ALA A 129 -36.98 14.98 -65.40
CA ALA A 129 -36.20 15.89 -66.23
C ALA A 129 -37.04 17.13 -66.62
N PRO A 130 -36.43 18.31 -66.83
CA PRO A 130 -37.14 19.46 -67.36
C PRO A 130 -37.41 19.26 -68.86
N ALA A 131 -38.69 19.27 -69.25
CA ALA A 131 -39.09 19.30 -70.65
C ALA A 131 -38.73 20.67 -71.26
N LYS A 132 -37.92 20.64 -72.32
CA LYS A 132 -37.83 21.73 -73.30
C LYS A 132 -39.12 21.74 -74.10
N GLU A 133 -39.82 22.87 -74.16
CA GLU A 133 -40.62 23.23 -75.33
C GLU A 133 -40.45 24.71 -75.65
N ALA A 134 -40.33 24.97 -76.95
CA ALA A 134 -39.95 26.21 -77.58
C ALA A 134 -41.19 26.82 -78.27
N ILE A 135 -41.37 28.14 -78.08
CA ILE A 135 -41.84 29.15 -79.05
C ILE A 135 -43.26 29.03 -79.65
N ALA A 136 -44.09 30.07 -79.48
CA ALA A 136 -44.73 30.81 -80.59
C ALA A 136 -45.53 32.06 -80.15
N ALA A 137 -45.12 33.21 -80.70
CA ALA A 137 -45.89 34.35 -81.20
C ALA A 137 -47.25 34.75 -80.56
N THR A 138 -47.34 36.02 -80.15
CA THR A 138 -48.25 37.00 -80.78
C THR A 138 -47.65 38.40 -80.65
#